data_AF-C1HAU3-F1
#
_entry.id   AF-C1HAU3-F1
#
_cell.length_a   1.000
_cell.length_b   1.000
_cell.length_c   1.000
_cell.angle_alpha   90.00
_cell.angle_beta   90.00
_cell.angle_gamma   90.00
#
_symmetry.space_group_name_H-M   'P 1'
#
loop_
_entity.id
_entity.type
_entity.pdbx_description
1 polymer ?
#
loop_
_entity_poly.entity_id
_entity_poly.type
_entity_poly.pdbx_seq_one_letter_code
_entity_poly.pdbx_strand_id
1 'polypeptide(L)'
;MYTINSLEEHIISSHEYQGTKEYYIKEVFNSLSADQVAILPFPQLELFFTSLCRPYIKKLEVIAAIAAEMLVDGMDIDEMCCRRCFDDPEQAAELNFALKLAWGKVIADFAFHTE
;
A
#
# COMPACT_ATOMS: atom_id res chain seq x y z
N MET A 1 23.88 -19.40 5.12
CA MET A 1 23.20 -19.02 6.37
C MET A 1 23.18 -17.50 6.39
N TYR A 2 22.07 -16.89 5.96
CA TYR A 2 21.94 -15.43 5.93
C TYR A 2 21.49 -14.98 7.32
N THR A 3 22.39 -14.38 8.08
CA THR A 3 22.06 -13.70 9.32
C THR A 3 21.40 -12.37 8.97
N ILE A 4 20.15 -12.21 9.41
CA ILE A 4 19.48 -10.92 9.42
C ILE A 4 20.14 -10.15 10.57
N ASN A 5 20.89 -9.11 10.26
CA ASN A 5 21.53 -8.27 11.28
C ASN A 5 20.47 -7.65 12.20
N SER A 6 20.84 -7.37 13.45
CA SER A 6 19.93 -6.78 14.44
C SER A 6 19.31 -5.50 13.91
N LEU A 7 18.05 -5.23 14.27
CA LEU A 7 17.34 -4.00 13.88
C LEU A 7 18.16 -2.75 14.25
N GLU A 8 18.89 -2.83 15.37
CA GLU A 8 19.78 -1.80 15.90
C GLU A 8 20.87 -1.37 14.90
N GLU A 9 21.31 -2.26 14.02
CA GLU A 9 22.32 -1.96 12.99
C GLU A 9 21.75 -1.17 11.80
N HIS A 10 20.42 -1.02 11.73
CA HIS A 10 19.72 -0.29 10.66
C HIS A 10 18.98 0.95 11.19
N ILE A 11 19.02 1.21 12.50
CA ILE A 11 18.46 2.44 13.07
C ILE A 11 19.43 3.57 12.77
N ILE A 12 19.06 4.43 11.82
CA ILE A 12 19.77 5.67 11.53
C ILE A 12 19.80 6.51 12.81
N SER A 13 21.00 6.87 13.27
CA SER A 13 21.16 7.64 14.49
C SER A 13 20.53 9.04 14.34
N SER A 14 20.00 9.60 15.42
CA SER A 14 19.35 10.93 15.41
C SER A 14 20.27 12.04 14.87
N HIS A 15 21.59 11.83 14.95
CA HIS A 15 22.61 12.73 14.42
C HIS A 15 22.83 12.59 12.91
N GLU A 16 22.69 11.38 12.34
CA GLU A 16 22.72 11.17 10.88
C GLU A 16 21.46 11.70 10.21
N TYR A 17 20.33 11.71 10.93
CA TYR A 17 19.05 12.21 10.45
C TYR A 17 19.03 13.74 10.22
N GLN A 18 19.86 14.49 10.93
CA GLN A 18 19.93 15.96 10.78
C GLN A 18 20.46 16.41 9.42
N GLY A 19 21.11 15.53 8.64
CA GLY A 19 21.64 15.83 7.31
C GLY A 19 20.69 15.50 6.16
N THR A 20 19.63 14.74 6.39
CA THR A 20 18.80 14.16 5.33
C THR A 20 17.38 14.71 5.34
N LYS A 21 17.20 15.86 4.68
CA LYS A 21 16.15 16.11 3.69
C LYS A 21 14.67 15.82 4.02
N GLU A 22 14.26 15.61 5.26
CA GLU A 22 12.83 15.56 5.62
C GLU A 22 12.13 16.92 5.44
N TYR A 23 12.90 17.99 5.29
CA TYR A 23 12.41 19.34 5.05
C TYR A 23 11.66 19.48 3.72
N TYR A 24 11.91 18.63 2.72
CA TYR A 24 11.36 18.88 1.38
C TYR A 24 9.84 18.78 1.31
N ILE A 25 9.20 17.86 2.04
CA ILE A 25 7.73 17.73 1.97
C ILE A 25 7.08 18.81 2.84
N LYS A 26 7.56 19.02 4.06
CA LYS A 26 6.93 19.96 4.99
C LYS A 26 7.10 21.41 4.56
N GLU A 27 8.28 21.82 4.06
CA GLU A 27 8.49 23.19 3.58
C GLU A 27 7.71 23.47 2.30
N VAL A 28 7.60 22.50 1.40
CA VAL A 28 6.79 22.63 0.19
C VAL A 28 5.30 22.74 0.54
N PHE A 29 4.78 21.90 1.45
CA PHE A 29 3.40 22.04 1.90
C PHE A 29 3.15 23.32 2.72
N ASN A 30 4.11 23.80 3.51
CA ASN A 30 4.01 25.06 4.22
C ASN A 30 4.06 26.29 3.30
N SER A 31 4.61 26.14 2.09
CA SER A 31 4.63 27.20 1.07
C SER A 31 3.33 27.30 0.28
N LEU A 32 2.46 26.28 0.38
CA LEU A 32 1.17 26.24 -0.29
C LEU A 32 0.07 26.69 0.68
N SER A 33 -0.81 27.58 0.25
CA SER A 33 -2.02 27.90 1.02
C SER A 33 -2.94 26.68 1.10
N ALA A 34 -3.83 26.63 2.10
CA ALA A 34 -4.82 25.55 2.21
C ALA A 34 -5.63 25.38 0.91
N ASP A 35 -5.98 26.49 0.25
CA ASP A 35 -6.67 26.50 -1.03
C ASP A 35 -5.84 25.88 -2.16
N GLN A 36 -4.52 26.09 -2.16
CA GLN A 36 -3.61 25.50 -3.14
C GLN A 36 -3.42 24.00 -2.90
N VAL A 37 -3.39 23.56 -1.64
CA VAL A 37 -3.35 22.13 -1.30
C VAL A 37 -4.65 21.44 -1.70
N ALA A 38 -5.80 22.10 -1.50
CA ALA A 38 -7.11 21.54 -1.79
C ALA A 38 -7.34 21.24 -3.29
N ILE A 39 -6.62 21.94 -4.19
CA ILE A 39 -6.71 21.70 -5.64
C ILE A 39 -5.68 20.70 -6.16
N LEU A 40 -4.77 20.20 -5.32
CA LEU A 40 -3.82 19.19 -5.76
C LEU A 40 -4.58 17.91 -6.11
N PRO A 41 -4.29 17.28 -7.26
CA PRO A 41 -4.86 15.99 -7.58
C PRO A 41 -4.27 14.96 -6.61
N PHE A 42 -4.99 14.67 -5.54
CA PHE A 42 -4.64 13.55 -4.68
C PHE A 42 -4.82 12.25 -5.47
N PRO A 43 -3.85 11.31 -5.41
CA PRO A 43 -4.01 10.03 -6.05
C PRO A 43 -5.30 9.39 -5.56
N GLN A 44 -6.17 9.02 -6.49
CA GLN A 44 -7.41 8.34 -6.17
C GLN A 44 -7.05 7.01 -5.56
N LEU A 45 -7.39 6.85 -4.28
CA LEU A 45 -7.07 5.66 -3.50
C LEU A 45 -7.49 4.37 -4.21
N GLU A 46 -8.64 4.41 -4.88
CA GLU A 46 -9.22 3.32 -5.64
C GLU A 46 -8.29 2.86 -6.76
N LEU A 47 -7.67 3.80 -7.49
CA LEU A 47 -6.68 3.49 -8.52
C LEU A 47 -5.41 2.88 -7.91
N PHE A 48 -4.99 3.34 -6.74
CA PHE A 48 -3.83 2.78 -6.07
C PHE A 48 -4.11 1.36 -5.59
N PHE A 49 -5.24 1.12 -4.92
CA PHE A 49 -5.64 -0.20 -4.44
C PHE A 49 -5.80 -1.21 -5.57
N THR A 50 -6.47 -0.82 -6.66
CA THR A 50 -6.60 -1.67 -7.86
C THR A 50 -5.25 -2.02 -8.48
N SER A 51 -4.31 -1.08 -8.49
CA SER A 51 -2.95 -1.29 -8.99
C SER A 51 -2.12 -2.26 -8.14
N LEU A 52 -2.46 -2.45 -6.85
CA LEU A 52 -1.79 -3.41 -5.97
C LEU A 52 -2.41 -4.82 -6.05
N CYS A 53 -3.72 -4.92 -6.23
CA CYS A 53 -4.39 -6.21 -6.37
C CYS A 53 -4.02 -6.93 -7.68
N ARG A 54 -3.92 -6.17 -8.77
CA ARG A 54 -3.73 -6.73 -10.12
C ARG A 54 -2.41 -7.50 -10.30
N PRO A 55 -1.23 -7.03 -9.83
CA PRO A 55 0.02 -7.79 -9.93
C PRO A 55 -0.02 -9.13 -9.18
N TYR A 56 -0.68 -9.18 -8.03
CA TYR A 56 -0.86 -10.46 -7.32
C TYR A 56 -1.69 -11.44 -8.14
N ILE A 57 -2.83 -11.00 -8.68
CA ILE A 57 -3.67 -11.86 -9.52
C ILE A 57 -2.95 -12.32 -10.79
N LYS A 58 -2.21 -11.43 -11.45
CA LYS A 58 -1.60 -11.72 -12.75
C LYS A 58 -0.27 -12.46 -12.67
N LYS A 59 0.48 -12.28 -11.59
CA LYS A 59 1.88 -12.74 -11.48
C LYS A 59 2.23 -13.35 -10.12
N LEU A 60 1.27 -13.45 -9.20
CA LEU A 60 1.50 -13.88 -7.82
C LEU A 60 2.57 -13.04 -7.10
N GLU A 61 2.65 -11.74 -7.43
CA GLU A 61 3.56 -10.82 -6.75
C GLU A 61 3.10 -10.61 -5.29
N VAL A 62 3.68 -11.38 -4.36
CA VAL A 62 3.31 -11.38 -2.94
C VAL A 62 3.48 -10.02 -2.28
N ILE A 63 4.51 -9.25 -2.63
CA ILE A 63 4.73 -7.90 -2.07
C ILE A 63 3.56 -6.98 -2.41
N ALA A 64 3.00 -7.08 -3.63
CA ALA A 64 1.84 -6.29 -4.02
C ALA A 64 0.60 -6.70 -3.22
N ALA A 65 0.45 -7.99 -2.91
CA ALA A 65 -0.63 -8.49 -2.07
C ALA A 65 -0.53 -7.98 -0.63
N ILE A 66 0.65 -8.04 -0.02
CA ILE A 66 0.92 -7.50 1.33
C ILE A 66 0.65 -6.00 1.36
N ALA A 67 1.08 -5.26 0.33
CA ALA A 67 0.82 -3.83 0.25
C ALA A 67 -0.68 -3.51 0.10
N ALA A 68 -1.42 -4.31 -0.68
CA ALA A 68 -2.87 -4.17 -0.81
C ALA A 68 -3.57 -4.43 0.53
N GLU A 69 -3.13 -5.45 1.26
CA GLU A 69 -3.65 -5.80 2.57
C GLU A 69 -3.38 -4.72 3.62
N MET A 70 -2.13 -4.26 3.70
CA MET A 70 -1.78 -3.13 4.57
C MET A 70 -2.61 -1.88 4.26
N LEU A 71 -2.95 -1.67 3.00
CA LEU A 71 -3.83 -0.56 2.61
C LEU A 71 -5.26 -0.78 3.09
N VAL A 72 -5.79 -2.00 3.00
CA VAL A 72 -7.12 -2.37 3.53
C VAL A 72 -7.16 -2.34 5.06
N ASP A 73 -6.08 -2.65 5.75
CA ASP A 73 -6.02 -2.55 7.22
C ASP A 73 -5.84 -1.10 7.68
N GLY A 74 -5.06 -0.32 6.94
CA GLY A 74 -4.78 1.09 7.24
C GLY A 74 -5.90 2.04 6.82
N MET A 75 -6.85 1.57 6.02
CA MET A 75 -7.95 2.37 5.48
C MET A 75 -9.26 1.63 5.66
N ASP A 76 -10.37 2.34 5.83
CA ASP A 76 -11.69 1.72 6.00
C ASP A 76 -12.25 1.21 4.65
N ILE A 77 -11.51 0.32 3.98
CA ILE A 77 -11.87 -0.29 2.71
C ILE A 77 -12.78 -1.49 2.99
N ASP A 78 -14.07 -1.26 2.80
CA ASP A 78 -15.10 -2.27 2.97
C ASP A 78 -15.48 -2.96 1.64
N GLU A 79 -16.44 -3.88 1.71
CA GLU A 79 -16.98 -4.58 0.54
C GLU A 79 -17.53 -3.63 -0.53
N MET A 80 -18.20 -2.53 -0.14
CA MET A 80 -18.73 -1.57 -1.10
C MET A 80 -17.59 -0.85 -1.84
N CYS A 81 -16.53 -0.48 -1.13
CA CYS A 81 -15.35 0.13 -1.70
C CYS A 81 -14.67 -0.83 -2.71
N CYS A 82 -14.51 -2.11 -2.36
CA CYS A 82 -13.99 -3.12 -3.28
C CYS A 82 -14.84 -3.24 -4.55
N ARG A 83 -16.16 -3.33 -4.43
CA ARG A 83 -17.06 -3.43 -5.60
C ARG A 83 -17.01 -2.19 -6.49
N ARG A 84 -16.80 -1.01 -5.91
CA ARG A 84 -16.60 0.23 -6.69
C ARG A 84 -15.24 0.26 -7.39
N CYS A 85 -14.20 -0.28 -6.76
CA CYS A 85 -12.86 -0.36 -7.33
C CYS A 85 -12.77 -1.33 -8.53
N PHE A 86 -13.58 -2.39 -8.51
CA PHE A 86 -13.57 -3.46 -9.53
C PHE A 86 -14.98 -3.68 -10.08
N ASP A 87 -15.49 -2.70 -10.83
CA ASP A 87 -16.84 -2.70 -11.42
C ASP A 87 -16.91 -3.44 -12.77
N ASP A 88 -15.77 -3.65 -13.42
CA ASP A 88 -15.64 -4.39 -14.67
C ASP A 88 -15.73 -5.91 -14.43
N PRO A 89 -16.65 -6.65 -15.10
CA PRO A 89 -16.73 -8.10 -15.03
C PRO A 89 -15.43 -8.84 -15.35
N GLU A 90 -14.54 -8.27 -16.17
CA GLU A 90 -13.22 -8.86 -16.46
C GLU A 90 -12.29 -8.90 -15.24
N GLN A 91 -12.60 -8.12 -14.20
CA GLN A 91 -11.81 -7.98 -12.97
C GLN A 91 -12.36 -8.84 -11.82
N ALA A 92 -13.18 -9.85 -12.13
CA ALA A 92 -13.79 -10.71 -11.11
C ALA A 92 -12.78 -11.42 -10.19
N ALA A 93 -11.57 -11.73 -10.69
CA ALA A 93 -10.51 -12.33 -9.90
C ALA A 93 -9.92 -11.33 -8.89
N GLU A 94 -9.63 -10.12 -9.34
CA GLU A 94 -9.18 -9.00 -8.49
C GLU A 94 -10.23 -8.64 -7.45
N LEU A 95 -11.51 -8.55 -7.83
CA LEU A 95 -12.60 -8.29 -6.90
C LEU A 95 -12.68 -9.36 -5.82
N ASN A 96 -12.64 -10.65 -6.18
CA ASN A 96 -12.67 -11.73 -5.21
C ASN A 96 -11.48 -11.68 -4.24
N PHE A 97 -10.30 -11.31 -4.72
CA PHE A 97 -9.14 -11.12 -3.86
C PHE A 97 -9.31 -9.93 -2.91
N ALA A 98 -9.74 -8.77 -3.43
CA ALA A 98 -10.00 -7.58 -2.63
C ALA A 98 -11.06 -7.83 -1.55
N LEU A 99 -12.14 -8.55 -1.86
CA LEU A 99 -13.16 -8.92 -0.88
C LEU A 99 -12.62 -9.85 0.22
N LYS A 100 -11.71 -10.77 -0.12
CA LYS A 100 -11.05 -11.60 0.90
C LYS A 100 -10.18 -10.77 1.82
N LEU A 101 -9.47 -9.76 1.30
CA LEU A 101 -8.70 -8.80 2.11
C LEU A 101 -9.64 -8.03 3.06
N ALA A 102 -10.71 -7.42 2.53
CA ALA A 102 -11.67 -6.65 3.32
C ALA A 102 -12.36 -7.48 4.42
N TRP A 103 -12.49 -8.79 4.23
CA TRP A 103 -13.03 -9.71 5.24
C TRP A 103 -11.97 -10.31 6.18
N GLY A 104 -10.70 -9.91 6.07
CA GLY A 104 -9.60 -10.36 6.93
C GLY A 104 -9.19 -11.82 6.71
N LYS A 105 -9.32 -12.36 5.49
CA LYS A 105 -9.18 -13.80 5.21
C LYS A 105 -7.86 -14.27 4.59
N VAL A 106 -6.87 -13.40 4.30
CA VAL A 106 -5.79 -13.78 3.36
C VAL A 106 -4.39 -13.95 3.98
N ILE A 107 -4.04 -13.31 5.10
CA ILE A 107 -2.64 -13.29 5.62
C ILE A 107 -2.01 -14.68 5.80
N ALA A 108 -2.79 -15.71 6.16
CA ALA A 108 -2.23 -17.02 6.47
C ALA A 108 -1.74 -17.81 5.24
N ASP A 109 -2.16 -17.46 4.02
CA ASP A 109 -2.00 -18.30 2.82
C ASP A 109 -0.92 -17.81 1.84
N PHE A 110 -0.23 -16.69 2.09
CA PHE A 110 0.94 -16.31 1.26
C PHE A 110 2.17 -17.20 1.49
N ALA A 111 1.98 -18.35 2.15
CA ALA A 111 2.99 -19.35 2.43
C ALA A 111 3.83 -19.58 1.18
N PHE A 112 5.11 -19.25 1.36
CA PHE A 112 6.21 -19.37 0.41
C PHE A 112 6.10 -20.62 -0.46
N HIS A 113 5.50 -20.49 -1.63
CA HIS A 113 5.77 -21.37 -2.77
C HIS A 113 7.15 -20.98 -3.32
N THR A 114 8.18 -21.16 -2.51
CA THR A 114 9.54 -21.37 -3.01
C THR A 114 9.68 -22.86 -3.20
N GLU A 115 9.44 -23.30 -4.44
CA GLU A 115 9.98 -24.58 -4.93
C GLU A 115 11.51 -24.52 -5.02
#